data_AF-A0A2A2RWD3-F1
#
_entry.id   AF-A0A2A2RWD3-F1
#
_cell.length_a   1.000
_cell.length_b   1.000
_cell.length_c   1.000
_cell.angle_alpha   90.00
_cell.angle_beta   90.00
_cell.angle_gamma   90.00
#
_symmetry.space_group_name_H-M   'P 1'
#
loop_
_entity.id
_entity.type
_entity.pdbx_description
1 polymer ?
#
loop_
_entity_poly.entity_id
_entity_poly.type
_entity_poly.pdbx_seq_one_letter_code
_entity_poly.pdbx_strand_id
1 'polypeptide(L)'
;MHIAINKVHFPVTTLGFGRRLGIWTQGCSIHCPGCVSRDTWDTEPSHRIALDELLAGCAGWLAQADGVTISGGEPFDQPDALRELLKQLRARCAGDLLVFSGYAQEMLAAQHADILALADVLISDPFVAHAGQTLALRGSDNQRVSLLTPLARERYPADLDRRMWEPQRRLDLMMEGDDVWMAGIPEPGAMAKLREKLRAFGYATTTSDQPVKVRA
;
A
#
# COMPACT_ATOMS: atom_id res chain seq x y z
N MET A 1 15.65 12.29 10.29
CA MET A 1 14.27 11.84 10.59
C MET A 1 14.16 10.37 10.21
N HIS A 2 13.42 9.56 10.97
CA HIS A 2 13.27 8.12 10.71
C HIS A 2 11.82 7.77 10.43
N ILE A 3 11.61 6.72 9.63
CA ILE A 3 10.32 6.12 9.34
C ILE A 3 10.44 4.60 9.49
N ALA A 4 9.41 3.95 10.03
CA ALA A 4 9.33 2.50 10.11
C ALA A 4 8.75 1.96 8.80
N ILE A 5 9.53 1.15 8.08
CA ILE A 5 9.19 0.58 6.78
C ILE A 5 9.20 -0.94 6.87
N ASN A 6 8.12 -1.55 6.40
CA ASN A 6 8.03 -3.00 6.31
C ASN A 6 8.79 -3.51 5.09
N LYS A 7 8.51 -2.92 3.92
CA LYS A 7 9.12 -3.33 2.65
C LYS A 7 9.05 -2.22 1.59
N VAL A 8 9.95 -2.32 0.61
CA VAL A 8 10.01 -1.42 -0.54
C VAL A 8 10.29 -2.24 -1.79
N HIS A 9 9.63 -1.91 -2.91
CA HIS A 9 9.89 -2.61 -4.15
C HIS A 9 9.57 -1.82 -5.40
N PHE A 10 10.25 -2.21 -6.47
CA PHE A 10 9.99 -1.79 -7.82
C PHE A 10 10.30 -2.94 -8.80
N PRO A 11 9.48 -3.16 -9.85
CA PRO A 11 8.25 -2.43 -10.17
C PRO A 11 7.00 -3.03 -9.48
N VAL A 12 6.11 -2.17 -8.99
CA VAL A 12 4.74 -2.53 -8.58
C VAL A 12 3.78 -2.05 -9.66
N THR A 13 2.96 -2.94 -10.22
CA THR A 13 2.06 -2.63 -11.35
C THR A 13 0.57 -2.68 -11.00
N THR A 14 0.27 -3.08 -9.76
CA THR A 14 -1.08 -3.40 -9.30
C THR A 14 -1.71 -2.34 -8.38
N LEU A 15 -0.90 -1.42 -7.84
CA LEU A 15 -1.31 -0.44 -6.82
C LEU A 15 -1.23 1.01 -7.31
N GLY A 16 -1.70 1.26 -8.52
CA GLY A 16 -1.77 2.60 -9.13
C GLY A 16 -1.28 2.58 -10.57
N PHE A 17 -1.32 3.74 -11.24
CA PHE A 17 -0.93 3.90 -12.63
C PHE A 17 0.55 3.56 -12.89
N GLY A 18 0.83 2.80 -13.96
CA GLY A 18 2.17 2.52 -14.46
C GLY A 18 2.98 1.54 -13.61
N ARG A 19 4.31 1.64 -13.70
CA ARG A 19 5.26 0.92 -12.85
C ARG A 19 5.66 1.81 -11.68
N ARG A 20 5.33 1.38 -10.48
CA ARG A 20 5.44 2.23 -9.29
C ARG A 20 6.52 1.73 -8.35
N LEU A 21 7.14 2.67 -7.66
CA LEU A 21 7.85 2.34 -6.43
C LEU A 21 6.79 2.16 -5.33
N GLY A 22 6.65 0.94 -4.82
CA GLY A 22 5.81 0.67 -3.66
C GLY A 22 6.62 0.79 -2.37
N ILE A 23 6.11 1.54 -1.41
CA ILE A 23 6.67 1.68 -0.06
C ILE A 23 5.57 1.29 0.93
N TRP A 24 5.81 0.28 1.75
CA TRP A 24 4.89 -0.16 2.80
C TRP A 24 5.41 0.25 4.15
N THR A 25 4.67 1.08 4.89
CA THR A 25 5.06 1.46 6.26
C THR A 25 4.83 0.30 7.22
N GLN A 26 5.53 0.31 8.35
CA GLN A 26 5.38 -0.65 9.44
C GLN A 26 4.58 -0.02 10.58
N GLY A 27 3.67 -0.78 11.19
CA GLY A 27 2.77 -0.37 12.27
C GLY A 27 1.40 0.04 11.76
N CYS A 28 0.32 -0.50 12.33
CA CYS A 28 -1.05 -0.09 12.00
C CYS A 28 -1.95 -0.11 13.23
N SER A 29 -2.37 1.04 13.73
CA SER A 29 -3.26 1.12 14.90
C SER A 29 -4.70 0.64 14.64
N ILE A 30 -5.09 0.44 13.38
CA ILE A 30 -6.48 0.17 12.97
C ILE A 30 -6.83 -1.33 13.02
N HIS A 31 -5.89 -2.20 12.64
CA HIS A 31 -6.05 -3.66 12.65
C HIS A 31 -7.36 -4.18 12.01
N CYS A 32 -7.71 -3.65 10.83
CA CYS A 32 -8.96 -4.01 10.13
C CYS A 32 -9.16 -5.53 10.03
N PRO A 33 -10.32 -6.07 10.48
CA PRO A 33 -10.62 -7.49 10.36
C PRO A 33 -10.58 -7.95 8.89
N GLY A 34 -9.79 -8.98 8.61
CA GLY A 34 -9.65 -9.50 7.24
C GLY A 34 -8.62 -8.76 6.37
N CYS A 35 -7.87 -7.80 6.93
CA CYS A 35 -6.77 -7.17 6.21
C CYS A 35 -5.76 -8.21 5.71
N VAL A 36 -5.27 -8.01 4.48
CA VAL A 36 -4.28 -8.89 3.83
C VAL A 36 -2.84 -8.53 4.17
N SER A 37 -2.61 -7.34 4.72
CA SER A 37 -1.28 -6.81 5.07
C SER A 37 -1.01 -6.90 6.57
N ARG A 38 -1.42 -7.98 7.27
CA ARG A 38 -1.23 -8.07 8.73
C ARG A 38 0.23 -8.21 9.14
N ASP A 39 1.10 -8.62 8.21
CA ASP A 39 2.55 -8.60 8.37
C ASP A 39 3.10 -7.20 8.64
N THR A 40 2.33 -6.15 8.36
CA THR A 40 2.69 -4.76 8.63
C THR A 40 2.17 -4.22 9.97
N TRP A 41 1.45 -5.01 10.77
CA TRP A 41 0.76 -4.51 11.98
C TRP A 41 1.69 -4.22 13.15
N ASP A 42 2.70 -5.06 13.35
CA ASP A 42 3.60 -4.94 14.50
C ASP A 42 4.41 -3.63 14.46
N THR A 43 4.91 -3.19 15.61
CA THR A 43 5.63 -1.90 15.74
C THR A 43 7.11 -2.10 16.10
N GLU A 44 7.70 -3.17 15.58
CA GLU A 44 9.07 -3.58 15.89
C GLU A 44 10.10 -2.47 15.52
N PRO A 45 10.97 -2.05 16.46
CA PRO A 45 11.94 -0.98 16.22
C PRO A 45 12.94 -1.25 15.09
N SER A 46 13.16 -2.52 14.76
CA SER A 46 14.08 -2.96 13.68
C SER A 46 13.68 -2.46 12.29
N HIS A 47 12.44 -2.03 12.09
CA HIS A 47 11.95 -1.50 10.83
C HIS A 47 12.27 -0.02 10.60
N ARG A 48 12.87 0.67 11.59
CA ARG A 48 13.20 2.09 11.46
C ARG A 48 14.40 2.30 10.56
N ILE A 49 14.21 3.11 9.52
CA ILE A 49 15.24 3.54 8.58
C ILE A 49 15.27 5.07 8.51
N ALA A 50 16.45 5.65 8.31
CA ALA A 50 16.57 7.08 8.05
C ALA A 50 15.97 7.42 6.68
N LEU A 51 15.23 8.53 6.55
CA LEU A 51 14.62 8.92 5.27
C LEU A 51 15.66 9.08 4.15
N ASP A 52 16.81 9.66 4.47
CA ASP A 52 17.88 9.87 3.48
C ASP A 52 18.46 8.55 2.99
N GLU A 53 18.58 7.55 3.89
CA GLU A 53 19.04 6.20 3.56
C GLU A 53 18.03 5.47 2.67
N LEU A 54 16.73 5.53 3.03
CA LEU A 54 15.63 4.97 2.24
C LEU A 54 15.64 5.55 0.80
N LEU A 55 15.71 6.87 0.69
CA LEU A 55 15.66 7.56 -0.61
C LEU A 55 16.92 7.32 -1.44
N ALA A 56 18.09 7.23 -0.82
CA ALA A 56 19.33 6.86 -1.50
C ALA A 56 19.25 5.44 -2.05
N GLY A 57 18.75 4.48 -1.26
CA GLY A 57 18.53 3.09 -1.71
C GLY A 57 17.53 2.98 -2.86
N CYS A 58 16.55 3.89 -2.93
CA CYS A 58 15.53 3.89 -3.98
C CYS A 58 15.88 4.72 -5.22
N ALA A 59 17.03 5.43 -5.25
CA ALA A 59 17.31 6.43 -6.27
C ALA A 59 17.23 5.90 -7.71
N GLY A 60 17.78 4.69 -7.95
CA GLY A 60 17.73 4.04 -9.26
C GLY A 60 16.32 3.62 -9.71
N TRP A 61 15.45 3.27 -8.75
CA TRP A 61 14.05 2.92 -9.02
C TRP A 61 13.20 4.17 -9.24
N LEU A 62 13.42 5.23 -8.44
CA LEU A 62 12.72 6.51 -8.58
C LEU A 62 12.91 7.13 -9.97
N ALA A 63 14.11 7.02 -10.55
CA ALA A 63 14.40 7.50 -11.89
C ALA A 63 13.61 6.79 -13.01
N GLN A 64 13.06 5.60 -12.72
CA GLN A 64 12.35 4.74 -13.67
C GLN A 64 10.87 4.57 -13.36
N ALA A 65 10.41 5.10 -12.23
CA ALA A 65 9.06 4.91 -11.74
C ALA A 65 8.10 5.93 -12.34
N ASP A 66 6.94 5.45 -12.76
CA ASP A 66 5.83 6.28 -13.24
C ASP A 66 5.13 7.01 -12.08
N GLY A 67 5.38 6.59 -10.84
CA GLY A 67 4.84 7.18 -9.61
C GLY A 67 5.29 6.38 -8.38
N VAL A 68 4.86 6.84 -7.20
CA VAL A 68 5.13 6.17 -5.92
C VAL A 68 3.82 5.84 -5.24
N THR A 69 3.72 4.63 -4.70
CA THR A 69 2.59 4.22 -3.85
C THR A 69 3.09 4.04 -2.43
N ILE A 70 2.54 4.84 -1.51
CA ILE A 70 2.70 4.64 -0.07
C ILE A 70 1.50 3.85 0.43
N SER A 71 1.75 2.67 0.96
CA SER A 71 0.75 1.78 1.55
C SER A 71 1.30 1.21 2.85
N GLY A 72 0.71 0.10 3.32
CA GLY A 72 1.24 -0.75 4.38
C GLY A 72 1.31 -0.08 5.74
N GLY A 73 1.11 -0.88 6.78
CA GLY A 73 0.80 -0.36 8.09
C GLY A 73 -0.39 0.60 7.99
N GLU A 74 -0.29 1.69 8.73
CA GLU A 74 -1.05 2.92 8.51
C GLU A 74 -0.04 4.06 8.32
N PRO A 75 0.13 4.61 7.10
CA PRO A 75 1.11 5.67 6.86
C PRO A 75 0.92 6.89 7.77
N PHE A 76 -0.33 7.22 8.12
CA PHE A 76 -0.64 8.37 8.98
C PHE A 76 -0.42 8.10 10.48
N ASP A 77 -0.02 6.89 10.88
CA ASP A 77 0.52 6.64 12.23
C ASP A 77 1.96 7.18 12.39
N GLN A 78 2.56 7.64 11.30
CA GLN A 78 3.89 8.26 11.27
C GLN A 78 3.86 9.63 10.55
N PRO A 79 2.99 10.57 10.95
CA PRO A 79 2.60 11.72 10.11
C PRO A 79 3.76 12.67 9.80
N ASP A 80 4.65 12.93 10.77
CA ASP A 80 5.81 13.80 10.55
C ASP A 80 6.79 13.21 9.53
N ALA A 81 7.05 11.90 9.64
CA ALA A 81 7.95 11.18 8.74
C ALA A 81 7.32 10.98 7.36
N LEU A 82 6.03 10.70 7.28
CA LEU A 82 5.27 10.62 6.03
C LEU A 82 5.31 11.96 5.29
N ARG A 83 5.07 13.07 5.98
CA ARG A 83 5.11 14.41 5.38
C ARG A 83 6.47 14.69 4.75
N GLU A 84 7.54 14.43 5.49
CA GLU A 84 8.89 14.67 5.00
C GLU A 84 9.25 13.73 3.84
N LEU A 85 8.86 12.46 3.92
CA LEU A 85 9.01 11.51 2.81
C LEU A 85 8.33 12.02 1.54
N LEU A 86 7.07 12.46 1.61
CA LEU A 86 6.33 12.97 0.45
C LEU A 86 6.99 14.23 -0.13
N LYS A 87 7.44 15.17 0.70
CA LYS A 87 8.19 16.36 0.24
C LYS A 87 9.43 15.97 -0.55
N GLN A 88 10.21 15.02 -0.01
CA GLN A 88 11.43 14.58 -0.65
C GLN A 88 11.18 13.77 -1.93
N LEU A 89 10.11 12.98 -1.97
CA LEU A 89 9.68 12.26 -3.17
C LEU A 89 9.22 13.20 -4.28
N ARG A 90 8.48 14.27 -3.96
CA ARG A 90 8.09 15.30 -4.95
C ARG A 90 9.27 15.93 -5.67
N ALA A 91 10.41 16.07 -5.00
CA ALA A 91 11.62 16.60 -5.61
C ALA A 91 12.37 15.57 -6.50
N ARG A 92 12.01 14.28 -6.43
CA ARG A 92 12.79 13.16 -7.02
C ARG A 92 12.00 12.30 -7.99
N CYS A 93 10.66 12.32 -7.93
CA CYS A 93 9.77 11.58 -8.81
C CYS A 93 8.89 12.56 -9.59
N ALA A 94 8.92 12.47 -10.92
CA ALA A 94 8.03 13.24 -11.79
C ALA A 94 6.61 12.68 -11.88
N GLY A 95 6.39 11.48 -11.30
CA GLY A 95 5.13 10.78 -11.30
C GLY A 95 4.16 11.21 -10.20
N ASP A 96 3.00 10.55 -10.16
CA ASP A 96 2.01 10.79 -9.12
C ASP A 96 2.38 10.08 -7.81
N LEU A 97 2.08 10.72 -6.67
CA LEU A 97 2.18 10.15 -5.33
C LEU A 97 0.80 9.68 -4.88
N LEU A 98 0.65 8.37 -4.72
CA LEU A 98 -0.55 7.72 -4.22
C LEU A 98 -0.34 7.30 -2.77
N VAL A 99 -1.29 7.59 -1.89
CA VAL A 99 -1.23 7.21 -0.46
C VAL A 99 -2.49 6.46 -0.06
N PHE A 100 -2.32 5.27 0.52
CA PHE A 100 -3.38 4.56 1.21
C PHE A 100 -3.44 4.97 2.69
N SER A 101 -4.64 5.01 3.25
CA SER A 101 -4.89 5.14 4.68
C SER A 101 -6.21 4.45 5.03
N GLY A 102 -6.24 3.79 6.19
CA GLY A 102 -7.46 3.29 6.81
C GLY A 102 -8.20 4.36 7.62
N TYR A 103 -7.71 5.59 7.72
CA TYR A 103 -8.43 6.66 8.38
C TYR A 103 -9.50 7.30 7.50
N ALA A 104 -10.55 7.83 8.13
CA ALA A 104 -11.63 8.52 7.43
C ALA A 104 -11.11 9.77 6.71
N GLN A 105 -11.57 10.00 5.48
CA GLN A 105 -11.14 11.13 4.66
C GLN A 105 -11.33 12.47 5.36
N GLU A 106 -12.43 12.64 6.09
CA GLU A 106 -12.75 13.86 6.83
C GLU A 106 -11.72 14.14 7.93
N MET A 107 -11.29 13.08 8.64
CA MET A 107 -10.27 13.19 9.67
C MET A 107 -8.93 13.61 9.04
N LEU A 108 -8.53 12.91 7.97
CA LEU A 108 -7.29 13.22 7.25
C LEU A 108 -7.29 14.66 6.71
N ALA A 109 -8.42 15.12 6.16
CA ALA A 109 -8.57 16.50 5.69
C ALA A 109 -8.50 17.53 6.82
N ALA A 110 -9.05 17.22 8.00
CA ALA A 110 -9.05 18.13 9.14
C ALA A 110 -7.68 18.20 9.84
N GLN A 111 -6.95 17.08 9.93
CA GLN A 111 -5.75 16.97 10.77
C GLN A 111 -4.45 16.94 9.98
N HIS A 112 -4.49 16.53 8.71
CA HIS A 112 -3.30 16.28 7.88
C HIS A 112 -3.41 16.92 6.49
N ALA A 113 -4.10 18.06 6.39
CA ALA A 113 -4.24 18.82 5.13
C ALA A 113 -2.88 19.14 4.48
N ASP A 114 -1.84 19.38 5.28
CA ASP A 114 -0.48 19.65 4.81
C ASP A 114 0.19 18.41 4.17
N ILE A 115 -0.14 17.21 4.63
CA ILE A 115 0.28 15.95 4.02
C ILE A 115 -0.51 15.69 2.73
N LEU A 116 -1.84 15.88 2.78
CA LEU A 116 -2.70 15.68 1.61
C LEU A 116 -2.36 16.61 0.44
N ALA A 117 -1.90 17.84 0.74
CA ALA A 117 -1.41 18.77 -0.28
C ALA A 117 -0.18 18.26 -1.04
N LEU A 118 0.52 17.24 -0.52
CA LEU A 118 1.66 16.61 -1.17
C LEU A 118 1.28 15.35 -1.95
N ALA A 119 0.06 14.81 -1.79
CA ALA A 119 -0.40 13.61 -2.49
C ALA A 119 -1.21 13.97 -3.76
N ASP A 120 -1.18 13.10 -4.76
CA ASP A 120 -2.03 13.21 -5.95
C ASP A 120 -3.29 12.36 -5.82
N VAL A 121 -3.14 11.17 -5.23
CA VAL A 121 -4.23 10.21 -5.04
C VAL A 121 -4.25 9.79 -3.58
N LEU A 122 -5.41 9.89 -2.95
CA LEU A 122 -5.66 9.35 -1.62
C LEU A 122 -6.66 8.20 -1.74
N ILE A 123 -6.34 7.07 -1.10
CA ILE A 123 -7.27 5.97 -0.89
C ILE A 123 -7.54 5.90 0.61
N SER A 124 -8.75 6.24 1.03
CA SER A 124 -9.10 6.42 2.45
C SER A 124 -10.11 5.39 2.94
N ASP A 125 -10.35 5.46 4.25
CA ASP A 125 -11.33 4.71 5.04
C ASP A 125 -10.93 3.28 5.38
N PRO A 126 -11.38 2.76 6.54
CA PRO A 126 -11.03 1.42 6.99
C PRO A 126 -11.51 0.37 5.99
N PHE A 127 -10.74 -0.71 5.86
CA PHE A 127 -11.16 -1.88 5.12
C PHE A 127 -12.34 -2.57 5.82
N VAL A 128 -13.39 -2.91 5.06
CA VAL A 128 -14.57 -3.63 5.55
C VAL A 128 -14.79 -4.88 4.70
N ALA A 129 -14.48 -6.05 5.25
CA ALA A 129 -14.50 -7.32 4.54
C ALA A 129 -15.85 -7.69 3.89
N HIS A 130 -16.96 -7.16 4.40
CA HIS A 130 -18.31 -7.44 3.91
C HIS A 130 -18.90 -6.32 3.04
N ALA A 131 -18.15 -5.26 2.73
CA ALA A 131 -18.65 -4.15 1.91
C ALA A 131 -18.62 -4.42 0.40
N GLY A 132 -18.14 -5.57 -0.05
CA GLY A 132 -17.89 -5.86 -1.47
C GLY A 132 -16.50 -5.41 -1.91
N GLN A 133 -16.05 -5.92 -3.06
CA GLN A 133 -14.77 -5.60 -3.70
C GLN A 133 -14.97 -5.55 -5.22
N THR A 134 -15.83 -4.63 -5.64
CA THR A 134 -16.22 -4.40 -7.04
C THR A 134 -15.52 -3.18 -7.64
N LEU A 135 -14.97 -2.32 -6.80
CA LEU A 135 -14.42 -1.03 -7.18
C LEU A 135 -12.90 -1.03 -7.27
N ALA A 136 -12.38 -0.12 -8.08
CA ALA A 136 -10.96 -0.11 -8.39
C ALA A 136 -10.10 0.50 -7.28
N LEU A 137 -8.88 -0.04 -7.17
CA LEU A 137 -7.73 0.41 -6.36
C LEU A 137 -7.88 0.20 -4.85
N ARG A 138 -8.96 -0.43 -4.42
CA ARG A 138 -9.30 -0.58 -3.01
C ARG A 138 -9.73 -1.98 -2.66
N GLY A 139 -9.51 -2.32 -1.38
CA GLY A 139 -9.83 -3.64 -0.85
C GLY A 139 -11.31 -3.81 -0.58
N SER A 140 -12.03 -2.73 -0.31
CA SER A 140 -13.48 -2.77 -0.06
C SER A 140 -14.22 -1.56 -0.62
N ASP A 141 -15.47 -1.77 -1.05
CA ASP A 141 -16.24 -0.75 -1.80
C ASP A 141 -16.60 0.50 -0.96
N ASN A 142 -16.53 0.40 0.37
CA ASN A 142 -16.70 1.56 1.26
C ASN A 142 -15.50 2.52 1.22
N GLN A 143 -14.33 2.07 0.78
CA GLN A 143 -13.15 2.91 0.70
C GLN A 143 -13.32 3.92 -0.44
N ARG A 144 -12.75 5.11 -0.28
CA ARG A 144 -12.86 6.20 -1.24
C ARG A 144 -11.55 6.44 -1.95
N VAL A 145 -11.62 6.74 -3.25
CA VAL A 145 -10.47 7.21 -4.03
C VAL A 145 -10.67 8.69 -4.34
N SER A 146 -9.76 9.51 -3.85
CA SER A 146 -9.77 10.97 -4.06
C SER A 146 -8.62 11.36 -5.00
N LEU A 147 -8.96 11.92 -6.16
CA LEU A 147 -8.01 12.48 -7.13
C LEU A 147 -7.78 13.97 -6.81
N LEU A 148 -6.72 14.24 -6.04
CA LEU A 148 -6.45 15.55 -5.43
C LEU A 148 -5.88 16.58 -6.41
N THR A 149 -5.15 16.13 -7.44
CA THR A 149 -4.46 17.01 -8.39
C THR A 149 -4.93 16.81 -9.84
N PRO A 150 -4.66 17.76 -10.75
CA PRO A 150 -4.90 17.56 -12.18
C PRO A 150 -4.16 16.34 -12.77
N LEU A 151 -2.93 16.08 -12.33
CA LEU A 151 -2.15 14.91 -12.77
C LEU A 151 -2.86 13.59 -12.45
N ALA A 152 -3.43 13.47 -11.24
CA ALA A 152 -4.24 12.31 -10.89
C ALA A 152 -5.47 12.18 -11.80
N ARG A 153 -6.18 13.26 -12.07
CA ARG A 153 -7.37 13.26 -12.94
C ARG A 153 -7.06 12.91 -14.41
N GLU A 154 -5.85 13.20 -14.87
CA GLU A 154 -5.39 12.80 -16.20
C GLU A 154 -5.05 11.31 -16.27
N ARG A 155 -4.41 10.77 -15.24
CA ARG A 155 -3.89 9.39 -15.23
C ARG A 155 -4.91 8.34 -14.83
N TYR A 156 -5.86 8.70 -13.98
CA TYR A 156 -6.82 7.77 -13.40
C TYR A 156 -8.22 8.02 -13.98
N PRO A 157 -8.99 6.96 -14.33
CA PRO A 157 -10.36 7.12 -14.78
C PRO A 157 -11.23 7.84 -13.75
N ALA A 158 -12.15 8.67 -14.19
CA ALA A 158 -13.11 9.33 -13.30
C ALA A 158 -14.16 8.33 -12.72
N ASP A 159 -14.33 7.17 -13.35
CA ASP A 159 -15.33 6.17 -13.01
C ASP A 159 -14.76 4.94 -12.29
N LEU A 160 -13.72 5.13 -11.46
CA LEU A 160 -13.16 4.09 -10.57
C LEU A 160 -14.22 3.45 -9.64
N ASP A 161 -15.40 4.09 -9.54
CA ASP A 161 -16.58 3.62 -8.80
C ASP A 161 -17.55 2.77 -9.64
N ARG A 162 -17.28 2.54 -10.92
CA ARG A 162 -18.17 1.82 -11.85
C ARG A 162 -17.53 0.63 -12.53
N ARG A 163 -16.21 0.62 -12.68
CA ARG A 163 -15.46 -0.45 -13.35
C ARG A 163 -14.23 -0.82 -12.53
N MET A 164 -13.92 -2.11 -12.47
CA MET A 164 -12.57 -2.52 -12.09
C MET A 164 -11.60 -2.02 -13.15
N TRP A 165 -10.54 -1.36 -12.71
CA TRP A 165 -9.51 -0.85 -13.61
C TRP A 165 -8.72 -2.04 -14.14
N GLU A 166 -8.95 -2.44 -15.40
CA GLU A 166 -8.15 -3.51 -16.00
C GLU A 166 -6.67 -3.06 -16.06
N PRO A 167 -5.70 -3.87 -15.56
CA PRO A 167 -5.82 -5.27 -15.17
C PRO A 167 -5.67 -5.52 -13.65
N GLN A 168 -6.53 -4.94 -12.80
CA GLN A 168 -6.48 -5.10 -11.34
C GLN A 168 -6.62 -6.51 -10.77
N ARG A 169 -6.90 -7.50 -11.61
CA ARG A 169 -6.82 -8.93 -11.24
C ARG A 169 -5.40 -9.50 -11.31
N ARG A 170 -4.39 -8.63 -11.34
CA ARG A 170 -2.99 -9.02 -11.27
C ARG A 170 -2.49 -8.91 -9.84
N LEU A 171 -1.59 -9.81 -9.50
CA LEU A 171 -0.75 -9.71 -8.33
C LEU A 171 0.67 -9.66 -8.85
N ASP A 172 1.45 -8.69 -8.39
CA ASP A 172 2.89 -8.75 -8.54
C ASP A 172 3.38 -9.79 -7.52
N LEU A 173 4.14 -10.78 -7.97
CA LEU A 173 4.75 -11.81 -7.12
C LEU A 173 6.26 -11.68 -7.18
N MET A 174 6.88 -11.65 -6.01
CA MET A 174 8.30 -11.40 -5.86
C MET A 174 8.89 -12.44 -4.92
N MET A 175 10.12 -12.83 -5.19
CA MET A 175 10.87 -13.78 -4.38
C MET A 175 12.03 -13.07 -3.70
N GLU A 176 12.18 -13.30 -2.40
CA GLU A 176 13.31 -12.84 -1.59
C GLU A 176 13.83 -14.01 -0.77
N GLY A 177 14.93 -14.62 -1.21
CA GLY A 177 15.39 -15.89 -0.65
C GLY A 177 14.32 -16.98 -0.81
N ASP A 178 13.91 -17.56 0.32
CA ASP A 178 12.85 -18.59 0.38
C ASP A 178 11.44 -18.00 0.55
N ASP A 179 11.33 -16.67 0.73
CA ASP A 179 10.06 -15.99 0.92
C ASP A 179 9.45 -15.54 -0.41
N VAL A 180 8.14 -15.75 -0.54
CA VAL A 180 7.33 -15.20 -1.64
C VAL A 180 6.44 -14.12 -1.07
N TRP A 181 6.55 -12.92 -1.61
CA TRP A 181 5.71 -11.80 -1.22
C TRP A 181 4.97 -11.24 -2.44
N MET A 182 3.82 -10.60 -2.18
CA MET A 182 2.93 -10.11 -3.22
C MET A 182 2.55 -8.64 -3.02
N ALA A 183 2.32 -7.94 -4.12
CA ALA A 183 1.68 -6.64 -4.15
C ALA A 183 0.44 -6.71 -5.03
N GLY A 184 -0.63 -6.06 -4.57
CA GLY A 184 -1.93 -6.04 -5.23
C GLY A 184 -3.06 -6.34 -4.26
N ILE A 185 -4.28 -6.34 -4.80
CA ILE A 185 -5.51 -6.49 -4.02
C ILE A 185 -6.15 -7.82 -4.42
N PRO A 186 -5.88 -8.90 -3.67
CA PRO A 186 -6.39 -10.22 -4.03
C PRO A 186 -7.92 -10.27 -3.87
N GLU A 187 -8.59 -11.15 -4.63
CA GLU A 187 -10.02 -11.39 -4.44
C GLU A 187 -10.31 -11.95 -3.04
N PRO A 188 -11.53 -11.74 -2.50
CA PRO A 188 -11.89 -12.28 -1.20
C PRO A 188 -11.70 -13.80 -1.16
N GLY A 189 -10.96 -14.27 -0.16
CA GLY A 189 -10.64 -15.68 0.02
C GLY A 189 -9.59 -16.27 -0.94
N ALA A 190 -9.01 -15.48 -1.86
CA ALA A 190 -7.97 -15.97 -2.76
C ALA A 190 -6.74 -16.48 -2.00
N MET A 191 -6.35 -15.82 -0.91
CA MET A 191 -5.25 -16.26 -0.05
C MET A 191 -5.52 -17.63 0.60
N ALA A 192 -6.76 -17.86 1.07
CA ALA A 192 -7.16 -19.15 1.62
C ALA A 192 -7.10 -20.26 0.56
N LYS A 193 -7.62 -19.99 -0.65
CA LYS A 193 -7.55 -20.92 -1.80
C LYS A 193 -6.10 -21.21 -2.21
N LEU A 194 -5.22 -20.20 -2.22
CA LEU A 194 -3.80 -20.37 -2.52
C LEU A 194 -3.14 -21.33 -1.52
N ARG A 195 -3.36 -21.12 -0.21
CA ARG A 195 -2.85 -22.02 0.84
C ARG A 195 -3.38 -23.44 0.72
N GLU A 196 -4.65 -23.61 0.37
CA GLU A 196 -5.25 -24.94 0.15
C GLU A 196 -4.57 -25.67 -1.02
N LYS A 197 -4.39 -24.97 -2.15
CA LYS A 197 -3.69 -25.53 -3.31
C LYS A 197 -2.25 -25.91 -3.00
N LEU A 198 -1.49 -25.04 -2.34
CA LEU A 198 -0.10 -25.32 -1.96
C LEU A 198 0.00 -26.53 -1.01
N ARG A 199 -0.93 -26.65 -0.06
CA ARG A 199 -1.01 -27.81 0.84
C ARG A 199 -1.31 -29.12 0.10
N ALA A 200 -2.15 -29.08 -0.94
CA ALA A 200 -2.42 -30.27 -1.76
C ALA A 200 -1.16 -30.78 -2.50
N PHE A 201 -0.16 -29.92 -2.73
CA PHE A 201 1.14 -30.30 -3.29
C PHE A 201 2.20 -30.63 -2.21
N GLY A 202 1.84 -30.67 -0.93
CA GLY A 202 2.74 -31.03 0.17
C GLY A 202 3.54 -29.85 0.76
N TYR A 203 3.25 -28.61 0.36
CA TYR A 203 3.91 -27.43 0.94
C TYR A 203 3.21 -26.98 2.22
N ALA A 204 3.99 -26.73 3.28
CA ALA A 204 3.53 -25.99 4.45
C ALA A 204 3.73 -24.49 4.21
N THR A 205 2.66 -23.70 4.24
CA THR A 205 2.73 -22.25 3.96
C THR A 205 1.94 -21.42 4.96
N THR A 206 2.47 -20.24 5.26
CA THR A 206 1.80 -19.16 6.00
C THR A 206 1.71 -17.95 5.09
N THR A 207 0.66 -17.14 5.26
CA THR A 207 0.46 -15.93 4.48
C THR A 207 0.09 -14.76 5.38
N SER A 208 0.34 -13.54 4.91
CA SER A 208 0.17 -12.29 5.67
C SER A 208 -1.26 -12.00 6.15
N ASP A 209 -2.29 -12.61 5.58
CA ASP A 209 -3.68 -12.50 6.06
C ASP A 209 -3.96 -13.33 7.33
N GLN A 210 -3.00 -14.15 7.76
CA GLN A 210 -3.10 -14.98 8.97
C GLN A 210 -2.42 -14.29 10.15
N PRO A 211 -2.93 -14.47 11.39
CA PRO A 211 -2.20 -14.04 12.57
C PRO A 211 -0.87 -14.79 12.65
N VAL A 212 0.22 -14.05 12.86
CA VAL A 212 1.53 -14.63 13.16
C VAL A 212 1.38 -15.40 14.47
N LYS A 213 1.58 -16.72 14.45
CA LYS A 213 1.74 -17.47 15.70
C LYS A 213 3.03 -16.96 16.34
N VAL A 214 2.92 -16.08 17.32
CA VAL A 214 4.04 -15.76 18.21
C VAL A 214 4.54 -17.10 18.73
N ARG A 215 5.77 -17.49 18.37
CA ARG A 215 6.40 -18.66 18.97
C ARG A 215 6.46 -18.38 20.47
N ALA A 216 5.78 -19.21 21.24
CA ALA A 216 5.88 -19.23 22.70
C ALA A 216 7.31 -19.63 23.12
#